data_AF-A0A2I0HQ03-F1
#
_entry.id   AF-A0A2I0HQ03-F1
#
_cell.length_a   1.000
_cell.length_b   1.000
_cell.length_c   1.000
_cell.angle_alpha   90.00
_cell.angle_beta   90.00
_cell.angle_gamma   90.00
#
_symmetry.space_group_name_H-M   'P 1'
#
loop_
_entity.id
_entity.type
_entity.pdbx_description
1 polymer ?
#
loop_
_entity_poly.entity_id
_entity_poly.type
_entity_poly.pdbx_seq_one_letter_code
_entity_poly.pdbx_strand_id
1 'polypeptide(L)'
;MMRTLQAVYHPRNQYILHLDLEAPPRERLDLTQSVKSDPTFREVENVRVMAQSNLVTYKGPTMIACTLQAIAIMLKESLEWDWFINLSASDYPLVTQDG
;
A
#
# COMPACT_ATOMS: atom_id res chain seq x y z
N MET A 1 2.92 -4.80 8.34
CA MET A 1 2.53 -4.49 6.94
C MET A 1 2.90 -5.58 5.95
N MET A 2 4.17 -5.98 5.80
CA MET A 2 4.57 -6.94 4.75
C MET A 2 3.83 -8.29 4.82
N ARG A 3 3.67 -8.84 6.03
CA ARG A 3 2.88 -10.04 6.27
C ARG A 3 1.42 -9.91 5.79
N THR A 4 0.78 -8.77 6.08
CA THR A 4 -0.60 -8.49 5.62
C THR A 4 -0.65 -8.39 4.10
N LEU A 5 0.28 -7.67 3.47
CA LEU A 5 0.37 -7.56 2.01
C LEU A 5 0.48 -8.95 1.37
N GLN A 6 1.39 -9.79 1.85
CA GLN A 6 1.56 -11.15 1.35
C GLN A 6 0.29 -12.01 1.51
N ALA A 7 -0.44 -11.83 2.61
CA ALA A 7 -1.68 -12.56 2.87
C ALA A 7 -2.83 -12.14 1.95
N VAL A 8 -2.88 -10.87 1.51
CA VAL A 8 -3.93 -10.36 0.61
C VAL A 8 -3.51 -10.33 -0.85
N TYR A 9 -2.26 -10.63 -1.17
CA TYR A 9 -1.69 -10.47 -2.50
C TYR A 9 -2.40 -11.34 -3.54
N HIS A 10 -2.63 -10.75 -4.71
CA HIS A 10 -3.19 -11.39 -5.88
C HIS A 10 -2.74 -10.59 -7.11
N PRO A 11 -2.29 -11.25 -8.21
CA PRO A 11 -1.68 -10.59 -9.35
C PRO A 11 -2.62 -9.66 -10.14
N ARG A 12 -3.95 -9.81 -9.98
CA ARG A 12 -4.95 -8.94 -10.64
C ARG A 12 -5.31 -7.68 -9.86
N ASN A 13 -4.79 -7.53 -8.64
CA ASN A 13 -5.08 -6.38 -7.80
C ASN A 13 -3.91 -5.40 -7.83
N GLN A 14 -4.15 -4.16 -7.40
CA GLN A 14 -3.14 -3.11 -7.26
C GLN A 14 -2.98 -2.74 -5.80
N TYR A 15 -1.74 -2.48 -5.38
CA TYR A 15 -1.38 -2.20 -4.00
C TYR A 15 -0.57 -0.92 -3.89
N ILE A 16 -1.00 -0.05 -2.99
CA ILE A 16 -0.28 1.18 -2.63
C ILE A 16 0.03 1.17 -1.15
N LEU A 17 1.32 1.23 -0.82
CA LEU A 17 1.85 1.18 0.52
C LEU A 17 2.23 2.60 0.94
N HIS A 18 1.66 3.04 2.06
CA HIS A 18 1.99 4.30 2.70
C HIS A 18 2.65 4.02 4.05
N LEU A 19 3.81 4.66 4.28
CA LEU A 19 4.45 4.75 5.59
C LEU A 19 4.24 6.16 6.11
N ASP A 20 3.87 6.27 7.38
CA ASP A 20 3.74 7.55 8.07
C ASP A 20 5.03 8.38 7.93
N LEU A 21 4.91 9.70 7.91
CA LEU A 21 6.06 10.60 7.99
C LEU A 21 6.81 10.45 9.32
N GLU A 22 6.13 10.06 10.40
CA GLU A 22 6.75 9.77 11.69
C GLU A 22 7.67 8.53 11.63
N ALA A 23 7.46 7.64 10.65
CA ALA A 23 8.33 6.49 10.46
C ALA A 23 9.74 6.94 10.02
N PRO A 24 10.82 6.37 10.60
CA PRO A 24 12.17 6.73 10.23
C PRO A 24 12.42 6.60 8.71
N PRO A 25 13.19 7.50 8.07
CA PRO A 25 13.50 7.41 6.64
C PRO A 25 14.09 6.06 6.22
N ARG A 26 14.84 5.42 7.14
CA ARG A 26 15.40 4.09 6.94
C ARG A 26 14.33 3.01 6.76
N GLU A 27 13.25 3.04 7.54
CA GLU A 27 12.16 2.06 7.43
C GLU A 27 11.47 2.13 6.06
N ARG A 28 11.37 3.34 5.49
CA ARG A 28 10.86 3.53 4.13
C ARG A 28 11.78 2.98 3.06
N LEU A 29 13.09 3.19 3.22
CA LEU A 29 14.09 2.60 2.32
C LEU A 29 14.04 1.08 2.39
N ASP A 30 14.00 0.51 3.59
CA ASP A 30 13.94 -0.93 3.83
C ASP A 30 12.65 -1.54 3.25
N LEU A 31 11.50 -0.85 3.40
CA LEU A 31 10.25 -1.27 2.75
C LEU A 31 10.37 -1.24 1.23
N THR A 32 10.87 -0.13 0.68
CA THR A 32 11.02 0.03 -0.78
C THR A 32 11.95 -1.04 -1.34
N GLN A 33 13.02 -1.35 -0.63
CA GLN A 33 13.95 -2.40 -1.00
C GLN A 33 13.30 -3.78 -0.92
N SER A 34 12.53 -4.05 0.14
CA SER A 34 11.81 -5.32 0.31
C SER A 34 10.85 -5.57 -0.85
N VAL A 35 10.06 -4.56 -1.25
CA VAL A 35 9.15 -4.66 -2.40
C VAL A 35 9.91 -4.91 -3.70
N LYS A 36 11.02 -4.18 -3.94
CA LYS A 36 11.83 -4.34 -5.16
C LYS A 36 12.60 -5.66 -5.23
N SER A 37 12.93 -6.24 -4.08
CA SER A 37 13.66 -7.51 -3.99
C SER A 37 12.77 -8.73 -4.12
N ASP A 38 11.45 -8.58 -3.91
CA ASP A 38 10.51 -9.68 -4.06
C ASP A 38 10.33 -10.01 -5.56
N PRO A 39 10.62 -11.24 -5.99
CA PRO A 39 10.57 -11.60 -7.41
C PRO A 39 9.16 -11.50 -7.97
N THR A 40 8.13 -11.81 -7.18
CA THR A 40 6.74 -11.75 -7.61
C THR A 40 6.28 -10.31 -7.79
N PHE A 41 6.57 -9.43 -6.83
CA PHE A 41 6.20 -8.02 -6.96
C PHE A 41 6.96 -7.31 -8.08
N ARG A 42 8.22 -7.72 -8.31
CA ARG A 42 9.03 -7.20 -9.40
C ARG A 42 8.56 -7.67 -10.78
N GLU A 43 8.04 -8.88 -10.88
CA GLU A 43 7.53 -9.43 -12.15
C GLU A 43 6.16 -8.84 -12.52
N VAL A 44 5.26 -8.71 -11.54
CA VAL A 44 3.88 -8.24 -11.77
C VAL A 44 3.77 -6.71 -11.73
N GLU A 45 4.69 -6.03 -11.05
CA GLU A 45 4.77 -4.57 -10.94
C GLU A 45 3.50 -3.88 -10.40
N ASN A 46 2.71 -4.58 -9.59
CA ASN A 46 1.44 -4.12 -9.04
C ASN A 46 1.51 -3.66 -7.57
N VAL A 47 2.71 -3.58 -6.97
CA VAL A 47 2.93 -3.09 -5.60
C VAL A 47 3.79 -1.83 -5.63
N ARG A 48 3.28 -0.75 -5.04
CA ARG A 48 3.96 0.55 -4.99
C ARG A 48 4.14 1.06 -3.57
N VAL A 49 5.29 1.69 -3.30
CA VAL A 49 5.50 2.50 -2.10
C VAL A 49 5.35 3.98 -2.46
N MET A 50 4.51 4.72 -1.72
CA MET A 50 4.31 6.16 -1.94
C MET A 50 5.60 6.95 -1.63
N ALA A 51 6.05 7.75 -2.59
CA ALA A 51 7.25 8.59 -2.44
C ALA A 51 7.00 9.81 -1.53
N GLN A 52 5.83 10.45 -1.68
CA GLN A 52 5.38 11.52 -0.79
C GLN A 52 4.74 10.91 0.45
N SER A 53 5.41 11.03 1.59
CA SER A 53 4.81 10.78 2.90
C SER A 53 4.13 12.06 3.37
N ASN A 54 2.80 12.02 3.51
CA ASN A 54 2.10 13.04 4.27
C ASN A 54 2.24 12.69 5.76
N LEU A 55 2.36 13.70 6.62
CA LEU A 55 2.27 13.48 8.08
C LEU A 55 0.91 12.88 8.39
N VAL A 56 0.83 11.66 8.92
CA VAL A 56 -0.45 11.05 9.31
C VAL A 56 -0.61 11.14 10.81
N THR A 57 -1.36 12.14 11.27
CA THR A 57 -1.82 12.16 12.67
C THR A 57 -3.03 11.23 12.84
N TYR A 58 -2.92 10.25 13.75
CA TYR A 58 -4.03 9.35 14.10
C TYR A 58 -5.19 10.18 14.69
N LYS A 59 -6.39 10.06 14.10
CA LYS A 59 -7.60 10.88 14.34
C LYS A 59 -7.57 12.32 13.81
N GLY A 60 -6.53 12.71 13.05
CA GLY A 60 -6.48 14.00 12.36
C GLY A 60 -6.97 13.95 10.91
N PRO A 61 -7.21 15.11 10.26
CA PRO A 61 -7.66 15.20 8.86
C PRO A 61 -6.68 14.55 7.86
N THR A 62 -5.45 14.32 8.31
CA THR A 62 -4.35 13.73 7.57
C THR A 62 -4.57 12.27 7.16
N MET A 63 -5.34 11.49 7.93
CA MET A 63 -5.63 10.09 7.56
C MET A 63 -6.48 10.03 6.29
N ILE A 64 -7.52 10.87 6.21
CA ILE A 64 -8.35 11.02 5.01
C ILE A 64 -7.54 11.59 3.85
N ALA A 65 -6.70 12.62 4.10
CA ALA A 65 -5.85 13.19 3.07
C ALA A 65 -4.90 12.15 2.45
N CYS A 66 -4.35 11.25 3.28
CA CYS A 66 -3.50 10.16 2.83
C CYS A 66 -4.26 9.16 1.94
N THR A 67 -5.46 8.76 2.33
CA THR A 67 -6.32 7.89 1.52
C THR A 67 -6.68 8.55 0.18
N LEU A 68 -7.08 9.83 0.18
CA LEU A 68 -7.40 10.57 -1.03
C LEU A 68 -6.20 10.71 -1.97
N GLN A 69 -5.00 10.94 -1.43
CA GLN A 69 -3.78 10.97 -2.23
C GLN A 69 -3.49 9.61 -2.87
N ALA A 70 -3.66 8.51 -2.12
CA ALA A 70 -3.47 7.17 -2.65
C ALA A 70 -4.46 6.85 -3.79
N ILE A 71 -5.74 7.23 -3.63
CA ILE A 71 -6.76 7.12 -4.67
C ILE A 71 -6.36 7.95 -5.91
N ALA A 72 -5.93 9.19 -5.73
CA ALA A 72 -5.52 10.06 -6.83
C ALA A 72 -4.33 9.49 -7.62
N ILE A 73 -3.37 8.86 -6.93
CA ILE A 73 -2.25 8.17 -7.59
C ILE A 73 -2.77 6.98 -8.39
N MET A 74 -3.60 6.11 -7.79
CA MET A 74 -4.11 4.94 -8.50
C MET A 74 -4.97 5.31 -9.71
N LEU A 75 -5.88 6.28 -9.58
CA LEU A 75 -6.69 6.80 -10.70
C LEU A 75 -5.84 7.36 -11.85
N LYS A 76 -4.68 7.95 -11.55
CA LYS A 76 -3.78 8.50 -12.57
C LYS A 76 -3.05 7.40 -13.36
N GLU A 77 -2.80 6.27 -12.73
CA GLU A 77 -1.94 5.20 -13.27
C GLU A 77 -2.73 4.10 -13.94
N SER A 78 -3.91 3.79 -13.42
CA SER A 78 -4.77 2.75 -13.96
C SER A 78 -6.23 3.01 -13.56
N LEU A 79 -7.13 2.74 -14.50
CA LEU A 79 -8.58 2.67 -14.25
C LEU A 79 -9.08 1.22 -14.20
N GLU A 80 -8.17 0.25 -14.23
CA GLU A 80 -8.48 -1.19 -14.25
C GLU A 80 -8.62 -1.74 -12.82
N TRP A 81 -9.48 -1.11 -12.04
CA TRP A 81 -9.90 -1.57 -10.71
C TRP A 81 -11.30 -1.02 -10.40
N ASP A 82 -12.11 -1.82 -9.71
CA ASP A 82 -13.51 -1.47 -9.41
C ASP A 82 -13.70 -0.96 -7.98
N TRP A 83 -12.84 -1.37 -7.05
CA TRP A 83 -12.98 -1.13 -5.62
C TRP A 83 -11.68 -0.62 -5.01
N PHE A 84 -11.81 0.33 -4.07
CA PHE A 84 -10.72 0.77 -3.22
C PHE A 84 -10.97 0.29 -1.78
N ILE A 85 -10.01 -0.43 -1.22
CA ILE A 85 -10.07 -0.96 0.14
C ILE A 85 -8.87 -0.43 0.92
N ASN A 86 -9.11 0.41 1.94
CA ASN A 86 -8.04 0.85 2.84
C ASN A 86 -7.79 -0.19 3.93
N LEU A 87 -6.52 -0.53 4.14
CA LEU A 87 -6.07 -1.40 5.22
C LEU A 87 -4.96 -0.71 6.02
N SER A 88 -4.93 -0.99 7.31
CA SER A 88 -3.84 -0.65 8.23
C SER A 88 -2.89 -1.84 8.40
N ALA A 89 -1.72 -1.61 9.00
CA ALA A 89 -0.79 -2.68 9.33
C ALA A 89 -1.30 -3.66 10.40
N SER A 90 -2.36 -3.29 11.12
CA SER A 90 -3.05 -4.09 12.15
C SER A 90 -4.17 -4.97 11.60
N ASP A 91 -4.58 -4.76 10.35
CA ASP A 91 -5.61 -5.58 9.71
C ASP A 91 -5.05 -6.91 9.19
N TYR A 92 -5.91 -7.93 9.11
CA TYR A 92 -5.59 -9.24 8.56
C TYR A 92 -6.81 -9.91 7.92
N PRO A 93 -6.67 -10.54 6.74
CA PRO A 93 -7.80 -11.20 6.09
C PRO A 93 -8.26 -12.43 6.88
N LEU A 94 -9.58 -12.61 6.98
CA LEU A 94 -10.21 -13.81 7.53
C LEU A 94 -10.64 -14.82 6.46
N VAL A 95 -10.59 -14.41 5.19
CA VAL A 95 -11.00 -15.19 4.02
C VAL A 95 -9.96 -15.04 2.91
N THR A 96 -9.85 -16.03 2.04
CA THR A 96 -8.99 -16.00 0.86
C THR A 96 -9.60 -15.15 -0.25
N GLN A 97 -8.78 -14.70 -1.20
CA GLN A 97 -9.23 -13.89 -2.35
C GLN A 97 -10.15 -14.67 -3.30
N ASP A 98 -9.87 -15.96 -3.52
CA ASP A 98 -10.53 -16.76 -4.57
C ASP A 98 -11.69 -17.64 -4.07
N GLY A 99 -11.92 -17.70 -2.75
CA GLY A 99 -12.96 -18.53 -2.13
C GLY A 99 -12.69 -20.04 -2.15
#